data_AF-A0A6P0P239-F1
#
_entry.id   AF-A0A6P0P239-F1
#
_cell.length_a   1.000
_cell.length_b   1.000
_cell.length_c   1.000
_cell.angle_alpha   90.00
_cell.angle_beta   90.00
_cell.angle_gamma   90.00
#
_symmetry.space_group_name_H-M   'P 1'
#
loop_
_entity.id
_entity.type
_entity.pdbx_description
1 polymer ?
#
loop_
_entity_poly.entity_id
_entity_poly.type
_entity_poly.pdbx_seq_one_letter_code
_entity_poly.pdbx_strand_id
1 'polypeptide(L)'
;MKFFNQISLQTPESVELDFNLAGVGNRAYALLIDYIIWSIILLFALIFGIFFYIQFLDIWQNFGGDDEQASLWIISIQLLILFVIYVGYFVIFETIWQGQTPGKRYVKIRVIRDDGRPVRLQQTTLRALFRPVDDTLFIGMLLILFSKKEKRLGDWVAGTIVIQEVKEVADIISTSETAKKLANYLLEEADISQLLPEYFAVIREYLQRSKLMTKQAKIELSKKLASQAKEIIGLTQTPQKVSATEFLEAVYLAYQQK
;
A
#
# COMPACT_ATOMS: atom_id res chain seq x y z
N MET A 1 -16.94 -18.79 5.31
CA MET A 1 -16.40 -18.15 6.53
C MET A 1 -15.81 -16.79 6.14
N LYS A 2 -16.38 -15.67 6.61
CA LYS A 2 -15.86 -14.32 6.36
C LYS A 2 -14.55 -14.15 7.14
N PHE A 3 -13.41 -14.48 6.51
CA PHE A 3 -12.07 -14.29 7.10
C PHE A 3 -11.59 -12.83 7.07
N PHE A 4 -12.33 -11.95 6.38
CA PHE A 4 -12.00 -10.53 6.25
C PHE A 4 -13.09 -9.70 6.90
N ASN A 5 -12.70 -8.93 7.91
CA ASN A 5 -13.59 -8.00 8.59
C ASN A 5 -13.69 -6.74 7.72
N GLN A 6 -14.90 -6.33 7.35
CA GLN A 6 -15.16 -5.20 6.45
C GLN A 6 -15.60 -4.00 7.27
N ILE A 7 -15.06 -2.82 6.96
CA ILE A 7 -15.51 -1.55 7.51
C ILE A 7 -15.93 -0.65 6.35
N SER A 8 -17.16 -0.16 6.41
CA SER A 8 -17.64 0.92 5.54
C SER A 8 -17.23 2.25 6.14
N LEU A 9 -16.54 3.09 5.36
CA LEU A 9 -16.15 4.44 5.76
C LEU A 9 -16.82 5.44 4.83
N GLN A 10 -17.46 6.45 5.43
CA GLN A 10 -17.96 7.59 4.69
C GLN A 10 -16.80 8.52 4.38
N THR A 11 -16.47 8.62 3.10
CA THR A 11 -15.49 9.60 2.62
C THR A 11 -16.08 11.01 2.69
N PRO A 12 -15.25 12.07 2.66
CA PRO A 12 -15.70 13.46 2.62
C PRO A 12 -16.62 13.81 1.45
N GLU A 13 -16.67 12.96 0.42
CA GLU A 13 -17.54 13.08 -0.75
C GLU A 13 -18.90 12.37 -0.56
N SER A 14 -19.22 11.95 0.67
CA SER A 14 -20.43 11.19 1.02
C SER A 14 -20.60 9.87 0.25
N VAL A 15 -19.49 9.29 -0.22
CA VAL A 15 -19.47 7.95 -0.80
C VAL A 15 -19.01 6.95 0.26
N GLU A 16 -19.82 5.91 0.47
CA GLU A 16 -19.50 4.78 1.33
C GLU A 16 -18.54 3.84 0.60
N LEU A 17 -17.31 3.72 1.12
CA LEU A 17 -16.33 2.78 0.61
C LEU A 17 -16.14 1.65 1.60
N ASP A 18 -16.35 0.42 1.11
CA ASP A 18 -16.09 -0.79 1.87
C ASP A 18 -14.62 -1.18 1.78
N PHE A 19 -13.91 -1.10 2.90
CA PHE A 19 -12.53 -1.53 3.00
C PHE A 19 -12.43 -2.88 3.71
N ASN A 20 -11.62 -3.77 3.15
CA ASN A 20 -11.21 -5.00 3.83
C ASN A 20 -10.10 -4.64 4.84
N LEU A 21 -10.34 -4.94 6.12
CA LEU A 21 -9.31 -4.78 7.15
C LEU A 21 -8.17 -5.78 6.92
N ALA A 22 -6.96 -5.30 7.20
CA ALA A 22 -5.78 -6.16 7.18
C ALA A 22 -5.80 -7.10 8.39
N GLY A 23 -6.14 -8.37 8.17
CA GLY A 23 -6.22 -9.36 9.23
C GLY A 23 -4.92 -9.53 10.04
N VAL A 24 -5.06 -10.02 11.28
CA VAL A 24 -3.97 -10.14 12.27
C VAL A 24 -2.73 -10.85 11.72
N GLY A 25 -2.91 -11.93 10.94
CA GLY A 25 -1.80 -12.69 10.35
C GLY A 25 -0.97 -11.88 9.35
N ASN A 26 -1.60 -11.10 8.48
CA ASN A 26 -0.90 -10.24 7.52
C ASN A 26 -0.11 -9.15 8.23
N ARG A 27 -0.63 -8.61 9.34
CA ARG A 27 0.08 -7.64 10.18
C ARG A 27 1.27 -8.27 10.91
N ALA A 28 1.10 -9.49 11.43
CA ALA A 28 2.19 -10.23 12.07
C ALA A 28 3.31 -10.53 11.06
N TYR A 29 2.96 -10.96 9.85
CA TYR A 29 3.94 -11.22 8.80
C TYR A 29 4.66 -9.94 8.34
N ALA A 30 3.93 -8.82 8.19
CA ALA A 30 4.54 -7.53 7.91
C ALA A 30 5.51 -7.10 9.03
N LEU A 31 5.14 -7.30 10.30
CA LEU A 31 6.01 -7.03 11.44
C LEU A 31 7.26 -7.93 11.43
N LEU A 32 7.14 -9.21 11.10
CA LEU A 32 8.30 -10.10 11.02
C LEU A 32 9.33 -9.58 10.01
N ILE A 33 8.88 -9.14 8.84
CA ILE A 33 9.77 -8.57 7.83
C ILE A 33 10.41 -7.26 8.33
N ASP A 34 9.62 -6.37 8.93
CA ASP A 34 10.13 -5.11 9.48
C ASP A 34 11.15 -5.37 10.61
N TYR A 35 10.91 -6.38 11.47
CA TYR A 35 11.83 -6.77 12.54
C TYR A 35 13.13 -7.39 12.02
N ILE A 36 13.09 -8.15 10.92
CA ILE A 36 14.31 -8.67 10.28
C ILE A 36 15.16 -7.50 9.76
N ILE A 37 14.55 -6.56 9.05
CA ILE A 37 15.25 -5.37 8.54
C ILE A 37 15.81 -4.56 9.71
N TRP A 38 15.02 -4.35 10.76
CA TRP A 38 15.44 -3.61 11.93
C TRP A 38 16.55 -4.33 12.71
N SER A 39 16.51 -5.65 12.82
CA SER A 39 17.56 -6.46 13.46
C SER A 39 18.89 -6.31 12.73
N ILE A 40 18.88 -6.23 11.40
CA ILE A 40 20.09 -5.99 10.61
C ILE A 40 20.62 -4.59 10.91
N ILE A 41 19.77 -3.56 10.86
CA ILE A 41 20.14 -2.18 11.17
C ILE A 41 20.71 -2.06 12.59
N LEU A 42 20.07 -2.71 13.57
CA LEU A 42 20.51 -2.72 14.96
C LEU A 42 21.86 -3.42 15.13
N LEU A 43 22.09 -4.54 14.45
CA LEU A 43 23.37 -5.23 14.49
C LEU A 43 24.49 -4.34 13.95
N PHE A 44 24.26 -3.66 12.81
CA PHE A 44 25.22 -2.67 12.30
C PHE A 44 25.44 -1.51 13.27
N ALA A 45 24.37 -0.96 13.85
CA ALA A 45 24.46 0.13 14.81
C ALA A 45 25.21 -0.27 16.10
N LEU A 46 25.06 -1.51 16.56
CA LEU A 46 25.80 -2.05 17.71
C LEU A 46 27.28 -2.25 17.39
N ILE A 47 27.61 -2.83 16.24
CA ILE A 47 29.01 -3.01 15.83
C ILE A 47 29.70 -1.65 15.71
N PHE A 48 29.05 -0.69 15.06
CA PHE A 48 29.57 0.68 14.96
C PHE A 48 29.68 1.34 16.34
N GLY A 49 28.67 1.17 17.19
CA GLY A 49 28.68 1.69 18.56
C GLY A 49 29.83 1.14 19.39
N ILE A 50 30.11 -0.17 19.31
CA ILE A 50 31.25 -0.81 19.99
C ILE A 50 32.58 -0.30 19.45
N PHE A 51 32.70 -0.16 18.12
CA PHE A 51 33.91 0.38 17.50
C PHE A 51 34.19 1.81 17.99
N PHE A 52 33.18 2.68 17.96
CA PHE A 52 33.29 4.05 18.46
C PHE A 52 33.55 4.11 19.97
N TYR A 53 32.93 3.22 20.75
CA TYR A 53 33.14 3.11 22.19
C TYR A 53 34.62 2.83 22.52
N ILE A 54 35.22 1.83 21.86
CA ILE A 54 36.63 1.47 22.08
C ILE A 54 37.55 2.62 21.70
N GLN A 55 37.34 3.24 20.53
CA GLN A 55 38.15 4.38 20.07
C GLN A 55 38.03 5.58 21.01
N PHE A 56 36.84 5.86 21.52
CA PHE A 56 36.60 6.99 22.41
C PHE A 56 37.24 6.78 23.78
N LEU A 57 37.14 5.58 24.35
CA LEU A 57 37.79 5.26 25.64
C LEU A 57 39.31 5.40 25.57
N ASP A 58 39.94 4.92 24.50
CA ASP A 58 41.39 5.02 24.31
C ASP A 58 41.83 6.50 24.28
N ILE A 59 41.08 7.36 23.57
CA ILE A 59 41.32 8.81 23.56
C ILE A 59 41.09 9.40 24.96
N TRP A 60 40.00 9.07 25.63
CA TRP A 60 39.64 9.60 26.95
C TRP A 60 40.67 9.28 28.03
N GLN A 61 41.19 8.06 28.02
CA GLN A 61 42.24 7.61 28.93
C GLN A 61 43.55 8.37 28.69
N ASN A 62 43.89 8.66 27.44
CA ASN A 62 45.06 9.49 27.08
C ASN A 62 44.96 10.93 27.59
N PHE A 63 43.76 11.44 27.88
CA PHE A 63 43.53 12.74 28.51
C PHE A 63 43.40 12.69 30.04
N GLY A 64 43.60 11.52 30.66
CA GLY A 64 43.52 11.34 32.12
C GLY A 64 42.09 11.40 32.67
N GLY A 65 41.09 11.09 31.85
CA GLY A 65 39.70 11.05 32.27
C GLY A 65 39.34 9.82 33.10
N ASP A 66 38.25 9.92 33.86
CA ASP A 66 37.69 8.81 34.64
C ASP A 66 36.83 7.89 33.75
N ASP A 67 37.14 6.60 33.75
CA ASP A 67 36.54 5.59 32.87
C ASP A 67 35.07 5.30 33.23
N GLU A 68 34.74 5.34 34.52
CA GLU A 68 33.43 4.91 34.99
C GLU A 68 32.33 5.88 34.54
N GLN A 69 32.56 7.19 34.70
CA GLN A 69 31.60 8.20 34.24
C GLN A 69 31.48 8.23 32.71
N ALA A 70 32.60 8.18 31.97
CA ALA A 70 32.58 8.21 30.52
C ALA A 70 31.79 7.02 29.94
N SER A 71 31.95 5.82 30.49
CA SER A 71 31.23 4.63 30.05
C SER A 71 29.71 4.79 30.17
N LEU A 72 29.22 5.32 31.30
CA LEU A 72 27.79 5.55 31.54
C LEU A 72 27.18 6.56 30.56
N TRP A 73 27.90 7.64 30.28
CA TRP A 73 27.47 8.64 29.29
C TRP A 73 27.38 8.05 27.89
N ILE A 74 28.39 7.28 27.46
CA ILE A 74 28.41 6.69 26.12
C ILE A 74 27.28 5.67 25.96
N ILE A 75 27.05 4.81 26.96
CA ILE A 75 25.94 3.84 26.94
C ILE A 75 24.60 4.57 26.85
N SER A 76 24.42 5.64 27.63
CA SER A 76 23.18 6.44 27.63
C SER A 76 22.93 7.08 26.26
N ILE A 77 23.97 7.66 25.65
CA ILE A 77 23.91 8.27 24.32
C ILE A 77 23.60 7.20 23.26
N GLN A 78 24.25 6.03 23.33
CA GLN A 78 24.02 4.93 22.41
C GLN A 78 22.57 4.43 22.49
N LEU A 79 22.01 4.27 23.70
CA LEU A 79 20.61 3.88 23.89
C LEU A 79 19.64 4.92 23.30
N LEU A 80 19.93 6.21 23.49
CA LEU A 80 19.12 7.30 22.91
C LEU A 80 19.17 7.25 21.38
N ILE A 81 20.35 7.09 20.79
CA ILE A 81 20.53 6.95 19.33
C ILE A 81 19.75 5.75 18.80
N LEU A 82 19.84 4.58 19.46
CA LEU A 82 19.08 3.39 19.07
C LEU A 82 17.57 3.63 19.12
N PHE A 83 17.08 4.32 20.16
CA PHE A 83 15.67 4.69 20.26
C PHE A 83 15.23 5.61 19.12
N VAL A 84 16.02 6.63 18.80
CA VAL A 84 15.75 7.56 17.69
C VAL A 84 15.76 6.84 16.35
N ILE A 85 16.70 5.91 16.13
CA ILE A 85 16.74 5.10 14.91
C ILE A 85 15.49 4.21 14.81
N TYR A 86 15.06 3.58 15.91
CA TYR A 86 13.86 2.75 15.95
C TYR A 86 12.60 3.54 15.59
N VAL A 87 12.34 4.64 16.30
CA VAL A 87 11.17 5.49 16.04
C VAL A 87 11.27 6.14 14.66
N GLY A 88 12.45 6.68 14.32
CA GLY A 88 12.73 7.36 13.07
C GLY A 88 12.53 6.46 11.85
N TYR A 89 12.95 5.20 11.91
CA TYR A 89 12.71 4.22 10.84
C TYR A 89 11.22 4.14 10.50
N PHE A 90 10.36 3.88 11.50
CA PHE A 90 8.92 3.76 11.26
C PHE A 90 8.29 5.08 10.78
N VAL A 91 8.70 6.22 11.36
CA VAL A 91 8.18 7.53 10.94
C VAL A 91 8.56 7.86 9.51
N ILE A 92 9.82 7.67 9.13
CA ILE A 92 10.33 8.01 7.80
C ILE A 92 9.66 7.15 6.74
N PHE A 93 9.67 5.82 6.91
CA PHE A 93 9.09 4.93 5.91
C PHE A 93 7.58 5.13 5.77
N GLU A 94 6.85 5.21 6.88
CA GLU A 94 5.41 5.45 6.80
C GLU A 94 5.06 6.86 6.30
N THR A 95 5.91 7.87 6.48
CA THR A 95 5.66 9.20 5.91
C THR A 95 5.95 9.22 4.40
N ILE A 96 7.10 8.66 3.98
CA ILE A 96 7.51 8.64 2.57
C ILE A 96 6.59 7.77 1.71
N TRP A 97 6.14 6.62 2.24
CA TRP A 97 5.27 5.69 1.53
C TRP A 97 3.80 5.75 1.96
N GLN A 98 3.36 6.90 2.46
CA GLN A 98 1.95 7.20 2.74
C GLN A 98 1.24 6.11 3.57
N GLY A 99 1.85 5.71 4.67
CA GLY A 99 1.33 4.72 5.62
C GLY A 99 1.82 3.29 5.39
N GLN A 100 2.94 3.09 4.66
CA GLN A 100 3.54 1.77 4.43
C GLN A 100 4.99 1.71 4.95
N THR A 101 5.33 0.60 5.60
CA THR A 101 6.71 0.16 5.86
C THR A 101 7.14 -0.88 4.83
N PRO A 102 8.42 -1.25 4.71
CA PRO A 102 8.84 -2.24 3.73
C PRO A 102 8.11 -3.58 3.89
N GLY A 103 7.94 -4.05 5.13
CA GLY A 103 7.17 -5.25 5.44
C GLY A 103 5.70 -5.09 5.08
N LYS A 104 5.06 -3.98 5.46
CA LYS A 104 3.66 -3.71 5.10
C LYS A 104 3.43 -3.70 3.59
N ARG A 105 4.38 -3.16 2.83
CA ARG A 105 4.32 -3.11 1.37
C ARG A 105 4.42 -4.50 0.75
N TYR A 106 5.25 -5.38 1.31
CA TYR A 106 5.34 -6.77 0.86
C TYR A 106 4.01 -7.52 1.04
N VAL A 107 3.34 -7.29 2.17
CA VAL A 107 2.04 -7.91 2.49
C VAL A 107 0.85 -7.14 1.91
N LYS A 108 1.10 -6.04 1.18
CA LYS A 108 0.07 -5.18 0.55
C LYS A 108 -0.96 -4.67 1.56
N ILE A 109 -0.48 -4.15 2.67
CA ILE A 109 -1.31 -3.49 3.67
C ILE A 109 -0.89 -2.03 3.78
N ARG A 110 -1.87 -1.14 3.95
CA ARG A 110 -1.65 0.31 4.09
C ARG A 110 -2.38 0.84 5.30
N VAL A 111 -1.75 1.77 6.00
CA VAL A 111 -2.40 2.54 7.03
C VAL A 111 -3.09 3.74 6.40
N ILE A 112 -4.36 3.95 6.71
CA ILE A 112 -5.13 5.14 6.33
C ILE A 112 -5.77 5.75 7.57
N ARG A 113 -6.23 6.99 7.45
CA ARG A 113 -7.07 7.61 8.48
C ARG A 113 -8.45 6.96 8.55
N ASP A 114 -9.13 7.14 9.67
CA ASP A 114 -10.54 6.78 9.81
C ASP A 114 -11.44 7.46 8.73
N ASP A 115 -11.02 8.60 8.19
CA ASP A 115 -11.73 9.31 7.11
C ASP A 115 -11.34 8.86 5.68
N GLY A 116 -10.58 7.77 5.53
CA GLY A 116 -10.12 7.28 4.22
C GLY A 116 -8.91 8.00 3.62
N ARG A 117 -8.50 9.14 4.19
CA ARG A 117 -7.37 9.96 3.72
C ARG A 117 -6.00 9.33 4.05
N PRO A 118 -4.94 9.68 3.28
CA PRO A 118 -3.58 9.26 3.61
C PRO A 118 -3.15 9.82 4.98
N VAL A 119 -2.29 9.05 5.65
CA VAL A 119 -1.78 9.37 6.99
C VAL A 119 -0.83 10.58 6.92
N ARG A 120 -0.93 11.47 7.92
CA ARG A 120 -0.02 12.62 8.07
C ARG A 120 1.12 12.30 9.04
N LEU A 121 2.21 13.06 8.94
CA LEU A 121 3.39 12.92 9.80
C LEU A 121 3.05 12.85 11.29
N GLN A 122 2.17 13.73 11.78
CA GLN A 122 1.73 13.73 13.20
C GLN A 122 1.16 12.39 13.66
N GLN A 123 0.31 11.77 12.83
CA GLN A 123 -0.33 10.49 13.14
C GLN A 123 0.67 9.35 13.09
N THR A 124 1.57 9.39 12.11
CA THR A 124 2.67 8.43 12.02
C THR A 124 3.60 8.51 13.23
N THR A 125 3.97 9.72 13.66
CA THR A 125 4.84 9.93 14.83
C THR A 125 4.19 9.45 16.11
N LEU A 126 2.91 9.78 16.35
CA LEU A 126 2.18 9.26 17.52
C LEU A 126 2.19 7.73 17.53
N ARG A 127 1.92 7.09 16.39
CA ARG A 127 1.94 5.62 16.29
C ARG A 127 3.32 5.04 16.54
N ALA A 128 4.37 5.66 16.02
CA ALA A 128 5.74 5.21 16.23
C ALA A 128 6.20 5.38 17.69
N LEU A 129 5.74 6.42 18.39
CA LEU A 129 6.04 6.64 19.82
C LEU A 129 5.32 5.67 20.75
N PHE A 130 4.09 5.25 20.41
CA PHE A 130 3.35 4.24 21.18
C PHE A 130 3.77 2.80 20.85
N ARG A 131 4.52 2.60 19.76
CA ARG A 131 4.95 1.27 19.32
C ARG A 131 5.84 0.52 20.35
N PRO A 132 6.86 1.14 20.99
CA PRO A 132 7.62 0.49 22.06
C PRO A 132 6.74 -0.03 23.21
N VAL A 133 5.70 0.73 23.58
CA VAL A 133 4.75 0.36 24.63
C VAL A 133 3.87 -0.81 24.18
N ASP A 134 3.37 -0.76 22.94
CA ASP A 134 2.56 -1.82 22.34
C ASP A 134 3.35 -3.14 22.21
N ASP A 135 4.64 -3.07 21.86
CA ASP A 135 5.51 -4.22 21.60
C ASP A 135 6.06 -4.83 22.90
N THR A 136 6.41 -4.03 23.90
CA THR A 136 7.02 -4.50 25.16
C THR A 136 6.05 -5.33 26.01
N LEU A 137 4.74 -5.05 25.91
CA LEU A 137 3.72 -5.71 26.73
C LEU A 137 2.84 -6.68 25.95
N PHE A 138 3.11 -6.91 24.65
CA PHE A 138 2.22 -7.62 23.71
C PHE A 138 0.75 -7.11 23.72
N ILE A 139 0.49 -5.97 24.36
CA ILE A 139 -0.84 -5.37 24.51
C ILE A 139 -1.42 -5.04 23.15
N GLY A 140 -0.59 -4.60 22.20
CA GLY A 140 -1.02 -4.34 20.84
C GLY A 140 -1.60 -5.57 20.14
N MET A 141 -1.06 -6.76 20.40
CA MET A 141 -1.57 -8.02 19.83
C MET A 141 -2.89 -8.44 20.50
N LEU A 142 -2.97 -8.32 21.83
CA LEU A 142 -4.19 -8.61 22.58
C LEU A 142 -5.33 -7.67 22.16
N LEU A 143 -5.08 -6.37 22.05
CA LEU A 143 -6.09 -5.39 21.65
C LEU A 143 -6.56 -5.59 20.22
N ILE A 144 -5.69 -6.01 19.30
CA ILE A 144 -6.12 -6.36 17.94
C ILE A 144 -7.07 -7.57 17.97
N LEU A 145 -6.77 -8.59 18.78
CA LEU A 145 -7.58 -9.81 18.88
C LEU A 145 -8.95 -9.55 19.53
N PHE A 146 -9.01 -8.65 20.51
CA PHE A 146 -10.25 -8.30 21.21
C PHE A 146 -11.05 -7.17 20.53
N SER A 147 -10.43 -6.37 19.67
CA SER A 147 -11.10 -5.25 19.01
C SER A 147 -11.69 -5.63 17.66
N LYS A 148 -12.99 -5.38 17.48
CA LYS A 148 -13.70 -5.57 16.20
C LYS A 148 -13.09 -4.75 15.04
N LYS A 149 -12.37 -3.66 15.32
CA LYS A 149 -11.71 -2.82 14.29
C LYS A 149 -10.23 -3.15 14.12
N GLU A 150 -9.71 -4.17 14.83
CA GLU A 150 -8.31 -4.58 14.79
C GLU A 150 -7.34 -3.40 14.98
N LYS A 151 -7.59 -2.51 15.94
CA LYS A 151 -6.74 -1.33 16.20
C LYS A 151 -5.84 -1.54 17.41
N ARG A 152 -4.56 -1.14 17.32
CA ARG A 152 -3.63 -1.04 18.47
C ARG A 152 -3.84 0.25 19.25
N LEU A 153 -3.23 0.40 20.45
CA LEU A 153 -3.30 1.66 21.21
C LEU A 153 -2.81 2.83 20.36
N GLY A 154 -1.67 2.68 19.68
CA GLY A 154 -1.16 3.70 18.78
C GLY A 154 -2.14 4.06 17.65
N ASP A 155 -2.88 3.08 17.11
CA ASP A 155 -3.86 3.31 16.05
C ASP A 155 -5.11 4.04 16.55
N TRP A 156 -5.55 3.74 17.78
CA TRP A 156 -6.63 4.45 18.46
C TRP A 156 -6.27 5.91 18.73
N VAL A 157 -5.09 6.16 19.28
CA VAL A 157 -4.62 7.52 19.61
C VAL A 157 -4.43 8.36 18.35
N ALA A 158 -3.92 7.76 17.28
CA ALA A 158 -3.68 8.49 16.02
C ALA A 158 -4.91 8.60 15.11
N GLY A 159 -6.02 7.92 15.40
CA GLY A 159 -7.21 7.90 14.56
C GLY A 159 -6.96 7.25 13.19
N THR A 160 -6.32 6.09 13.20
CA THR A 160 -5.92 5.37 11.97
C THR A 160 -6.40 3.93 11.97
N ILE A 161 -6.47 3.35 10.78
CA ILE A 161 -6.79 1.94 10.53
C ILE A 161 -5.81 1.36 9.52
N VAL A 162 -5.65 0.04 9.54
CA VAL A 162 -4.86 -0.69 8.56
C VAL A 162 -5.79 -1.48 7.66
N ILE A 163 -5.75 -1.15 6.37
CA ILE A 163 -6.55 -1.80 5.34
C ILE A 163 -5.66 -2.66 4.46
N GLN A 164 -6.26 -3.69 3.87
CA GLN A 164 -5.63 -4.43 2.80
C GLN A 164 -5.74 -3.61 1.52
N GLU A 165 -4.61 -3.40 0.85
CA GLU A 165 -4.56 -2.69 -0.41
C GLU A 165 -5.23 -3.55 -1.50
N VAL A 166 -6.40 -3.10 -1.94
CA VAL A 166 -7.01 -3.63 -3.15
C VAL A 166 -6.27 -2.95 -4.30
N LYS A 167 -5.55 -3.72 -5.12
CA LYS A 167 -4.97 -3.19 -6.36
C LYS A 167 -6.08 -2.47 -7.13
N GLU A 168 -5.84 -1.22 -7.51
CA GLU A 168 -6.75 -0.51 -8.39
C GLU A 168 -7.02 -1.38 -9.62
N VAL A 169 -8.29 -1.48 -10.01
CA VAL A 169 -8.71 -2.34 -11.13
C VAL A 169 -7.95 -2.00 -12.42
N ALA A 170 -7.48 -0.76 -12.55
CA ALA A 170 -6.63 -0.31 -13.65
C ALA A 170 -5.33 -1.16 -13.79
N ASP A 171 -4.75 -1.65 -12.69
CA ASP A 171 -3.54 -2.48 -12.69
C ASP A 171 -3.80 -3.97 -12.98
N ILE A 172 -5.06 -4.41 -12.90
CA ILE A 172 -5.43 -5.82 -13.14
C ILE A 172 -5.62 -6.08 -14.64
N ILE A 173 -6.08 -5.07 -15.37
CA ILE A 173 -6.31 -5.10 -16.82
C ILE A 173 -4.98 -4.81 -17.50
N SER A 174 -4.37 -5.85 -18.08
CA SER A 174 -3.12 -5.71 -18.82
C SER A 174 -3.42 -5.11 -20.19
N THR A 175 -3.39 -3.79 -20.31
CA THR A 175 -3.63 -3.12 -21.60
C THR A 175 -2.41 -3.23 -22.50
N SER A 176 -2.58 -3.67 -23.74
CA SER A 176 -1.49 -3.72 -24.72
C SER A 176 -1.04 -2.33 -25.17
N GLU A 177 0.19 -2.20 -25.68
CA GLU A 177 0.66 -0.96 -26.30
C GLU A 177 -0.15 -0.59 -27.56
N THR A 178 -0.66 -1.60 -28.28
CA THR A 178 -1.57 -1.40 -29.41
C THR A 178 -2.89 -0.78 -28.98
N ALA A 179 -3.43 -1.20 -27.83
CA ALA A 179 -4.66 -0.64 -27.26
C ALA A 179 -4.47 0.83 -26.83
N LYS A 180 -3.31 1.20 -26.28
CA LYS A 180 -3.01 2.60 -25.93
C LYS A 180 -2.99 3.53 -27.15
N LYS A 181 -2.34 3.10 -28.25
CA LYS A 181 -2.32 3.87 -29.50
C LYS A 181 -3.71 4.01 -30.10
N LEU A 182 -4.49 2.93 -30.06
CA LEU A 182 -5.87 2.95 -30.54
C LEU A 182 -6.76 3.83 -29.66
N ALA A 183 -6.58 3.85 -28.35
CA ALA A 183 -7.36 4.69 -27.43
C ALA A 183 -7.25 6.18 -27.78
N ASN A 184 -6.04 6.65 -28.11
CA ASN A 184 -5.84 8.03 -28.56
C ASN A 184 -6.58 8.34 -29.86
N TYR A 185 -6.56 7.41 -30.82
CA TYR A 185 -7.35 7.54 -32.06
C TYR A 185 -8.86 7.56 -31.78
N LEU A 186 -9.34 6.72 -30.87
CA LEU A 186 -10.75 6.67 -30.48
C LEU A 186 -11.21 7.98 -29.84
N LEU A 187 -10.36 8.66 -29.06
CA LEU A 187 -10.69 9.95 -28.45
C LEU A 187 -10.89 11.06 -29.50
N GLU A 188 -10.21 10.97 -30.64
CA GLU A 188 -10.29 11.97 -31.72
C GLU A 188 -11.44 11.70 -32.70
N GLU A 189 -11.70 10.42 -33.00
CA GLU A 189 -12.60 10.02 -34.12
C GLU A 189 -13.93 9.39 -33.65
N ALA A 190 -14.05 8.94 -32.41
CA ALA A 190 -15.25 8.29 -31.90
C ALA A 190 -15.91 9.09 -30.78
N ASP A 191 -17.25 9.04 -30.73
CA ASP A 191 -18.00 9.72 -29.68
C ASP A 191 -18.12 8.82 -28.44
N ILE A 192 -17.02 8.73 -27.69
CA ILE A 192 -16.91 7.94 -26.46
C ILE A 192 -17.92 8.39 -25.41
N SER A 193 -18.45 9.61 -25.52
CA SER A 193 -19.46 10.13 -24.60
C SER A 193 -20.80 9.40 -24.68
N GLN A 194 -21.10 8.71 -25.78
CA GLN A 194 -22.31 7.92 -25.94
C GLN A 194 -22.25 6.57 -25.20
N LEU A 195 -21.07 6.17 -24.72
CA LEU A 195 -20.91 4.95 -23.95
C LEU A 195 -21.53 5.10 -22.55
N LEU A 196 -22.67 4.44 -22.31
CA LEU A 196 -23.35 4.46 -21.02
C LEU A 196 -22.47 3.84 -19.91
N PRO A 197 -22.52 4.37 -18.67
CA PRO A 197 -21.74 3.84 -17.53
C PRO A 197 -22.00 2.35 -17.27
N GLU A 198 -23.23 1.87 -17.48
CA GLU A 198 -23.61 0.47 -17.33
C GLU A 198 -22.87 -0.42 -18.35
N TYR A 199 -22.78 0.04 -19.59
CA TYR A 199 -22.10 -0.70 -20.64
C TYR A 199 -20.58 -0.71 -20.44
N PHE A 200 -20.01 0.39 -19.96
CA PHE A 200 -18.61 0.44 -19.52
C PHE A 200 -18.31 -0.57 -18.41
N ALA A 201 -19.22 -0.73 -17.43
CA ALA A 201 -19.08 -1.71 -16.37
C ALA A 201 -19.01 -3.15 -16.92
N VAL A 202 -19.82 -3.48 -17.93
CA VAL A 202 -19.78 -4.79 -18.60
C VAL A 202 -18.43 -5.04 -19.29
N ILE A 203 -17.90 -4.04 -20.02
CA ILE A 203 -16.57 -4.14 -20.66
C ILE A 203 -15.50 -4.36 -19.59
N ARG A 204 -15.54 -3.59 -18.50
CA ARG A 204 -14.60 -3.70 -17.38
C ARG A 204 -14.65 -5.08 -16.73
N GLU A 205 -15.84 -5.61 -16.45
CA GLU A 205 -16.02 -6.94 -15.84
C GLU A 205 -15.52 -8.06 -16.77
N TYR A 206 -15.79 -7.95 -18.08
CA TYR A 206 -15.23 -8.84 -19.08
C TYR A 206 -13.69 -8.81 -19.06
N LEU A 207 -13.08 -7.63 -19.15
CA LEU A 207 -11.62 -7.49 -19.18
C LEU A 207 -10.96 -8.07 -17.92
N GLN A 208 -11.55 -7.85 -16.74
CA GLN A 208 -11.09 -8.43 -15.48
C GLN A 208 -11.14 -9.97 -15.48
N ARG A 209 -12.24 -10.56 -15.94
CA ARG A 209 -12.41 -12.02 -15.96
C ARG A 209 -11.77 -12.72 -17.17
N SER A 210 -11.40 -11.97 -18.21
CA SER A 210 -10.90 -12.52 -19.48
C SER A 210 -9.68 -13.44 -19.32
N LYS A 211 -8.86 -13.24 -18.28
CA LYS A 211 -7.69 -14.07 -17.95
C LYS A 211 -8.05 -15.47 -17.41
N LEU A 212 -9.25 -15.63 -16.86
CA LEU A 212 -9.75 -16.89 -16.27
C LEU A 212 -10.61 -17.71 -17.25
N MET A 213 -10.93 -17.15 -18.42
CA MET A 213 -11.81 -17.78 -19.40
C MET A 213 -11.08 -18.74 -20.35
N THR A 214 -11.81 -19.72 -20.88
CA THR A 214 -11.33 -20.57 -21.98
C THR A 214 -11.13 -19.74 -23.25
N LYS A 215 -10.21 -20.18 -24.13
CA LYS A 215 -9.88 -19.44 -25.37
C LYS A 215 -11.10 -19.21 -26.27
N GLN A 216 -12.00 -20.18 -26.37
CA GLN A 216 -13.21 -20.10 -27.20
C GLN A 216 -14.20 -19.05 -26.66
N ALA A 217 -14.55 -19.13 -25.36
CA ALA A 217 -15.43 -18.17 -24.72
C ALA A 217 -14.88 -16.74 -24.78
N LYS A 218 -13.56 -16.58 -24.64
CA LYS A 218 -12.89 -15.28 -24.75
C LYS A 218 -13.09 -14.65 -26.13
N ILE A 219 -12.96 -15.42 -27.21
CA ILE A 219 -13.10 -14.93 -28.59
C ILE A 219 -14.56 -14.58 -28.90
N GLU A 220 -15.50 -15.41 -28.46
CA GLU A 220 -16.92 -15.20 -28.73
C GLU A 220 -17.46 -13.95 -28.00
N LEU A 221 -17.18 -13.84 -26.70
CA LEU A 221 -17.61 -12.70 -25.90
C LEU A 221 -16.93 -11.39 -26.32
N SER A 222 -15.62 -11.41 -26.62
CA SER A 222 -14.95 -10.20 -27.10
C SER A 222 -15.55 -9.71 -28.41
N LYS A 223 -15.86 -10.61 -29.35
CA LYS A 223 -16.48 -10.21 -30.63
C LYS A 223 -17.85 -9.58 -30.41
N LYS A 224 -18.70 -10.17 -29.56
CA LYS A 224 -20.04 -9.65 -29.27
C LYS A 224 -20.01 -8.29 -28.59
N LEU A 225 -19.15 -8.12 -27.58
CA LEU A 225 -18.99 -6.84 -26.89
C LEU A 225 -18.34 -5.78 -27.78
N ALA A 226 -17.38 -6.17 -28.62
CA ALA A 226 -16.74 -5.24 -29.55
C ALA A 226 -17.70 -4.75 -30.64
N SER A 227 -18.58 -5.61 -31.18
CA SER A 227 -19.58 -5.18 -32.17
C SER A 227 -20.58 -4.20 -31.57
N GLN A 228 -21.08 -4.49 -30.37
CA GLN A 228 -22.00 -3.60 -29.65
C GLN A 228 -21.33 -2.28 -29.27
N ALA A 229 -20.07 -2.30 -28.82
CA ALA A 229 -19.31 -1.10 -28.50
C ALA A 229 -19.11 -0.21 -29.74
N LYS A 230 -18.78 -0.81 -30.90
CA LYS A 230 -18.63 -0.07 -32.17
C LYS A 230 -19.91 0.64 -32.60
N GLU A 231 -21.05 -0.02 -32.44
CA GLU A 231 -22.37 0.53 -32.78
C GLU A 231 -22.70 1.74 -31.89
N ILE A 232 -22.45 1.62 -30.58
CA ILE A 232 -22.73 2.68 -29.61
C ILE A 232 -21.84 3.91 -29.83
N ILE A 233 -20.56 3.73 -30.11
CA ILE A 233 -19.62 4.85 -30.30
C ILE A 233 -19.59 5.38 -31.74
N GLY A 234 -20.46 4.86 -32.62
CA GLY A 234 -20.63 5.35 -34.00
C GLY A 234 -19.45 5.06 -34.94
N LEU A 235 -18.64 4.03 -34.66
CA LEU A 235 -17.38 3.79 -35.37
C LEU A 235 -17.59 3.04 -36.69
N THR A 236 -17.46 3.75 -37.80
CA THR A 236 -17.66 3.21 -39.16
C THR A 236 -16.43 2.51 -39.73
N GLN A 237 -15.20 2.84 -39.30
CA GLN A 237 -13.98 2.17 -39.75
C GLN A 237 -12.98 1.96 -38.61
N THR A 238 -12.49 0.74 -38.41
CA THR A 238 -11.35 0.49 -37.53
C THR A 238 -10.04 0.59 -38.33
N PRO A 239 -9.08 1.45 -37.94
CA PRO A 239 -7.88 1.74 -38.73
C PRO A 239 -6.88 0.59 -38.86
N GLN A 240 -7.04 -0.50 -38.10
CA GLN A 240 -6.15 -1.67 -38.13
C GLN A 240 -6.91 -3.00 -37.95
N LYS A 241 -6.30 -4.11 -38.40
CA LYS A 241 -6.68 -5.49 -38.02
C LYS A 241 -6.37 -5.72 -36.55
N VAL A 242 -7.11 -5.04 -35.67
CA VAL A 242 -7.00 -5.15 -34.22
C VAL A 242 -7.90 -6.29 -33.75
N SER A 243 -7.44 -7.08 -32.78
CA SER A 243 -8.29 -8.12 -32.20
C SER A 243 -9.45 -7.50 -31.42
N ALA A 244 -10.57 -8.21 -31.33
CA ALA A 244 -11.74 -7.71 -30.58
C ALA A 244 -11.41 -7.41 -29.11
N THR A 245 -10.44 -8.13 -28.52
CA THR A 245 -9.99 -7.88 -27.15
C THR A 245 -9.20 -6.58 -27.02
N GLU A 246 -8.23 -6.33 -27.92
CA GLU A 246 -7.44 -5.08 -27.91
C GLU A 246 -8.31 -3.85 -28.19
N PHE A 247 -9.35 -4.00 -29.02
CA PHE A 247 -10.34 -2.94 -29.22
C PHE A 247 -11.09 -2.59 -27.93
N LEU A 248 -11.53 -3.59 -27.16
CA LEU A 248 -12.21 -3.37 -25.88
C LEU A 248 -11.26 -2.77 -24.83
N GLU A 249 -9.98 -3.14 -24.83
CA GLU A 249 -8.96 -2.50 -23.99
C GLU A 249 -8.77 -1.02 -24.36
N ALA A 250 -8.79 -0.68 -25.64
CA ALA A 250 -8.70 0.69 -26.11
C ALA A 250 -9.92 1.54 -25.72
N VAL A 251 -11.14 0.98 -25.88
CA VAL A 251 -12.39 1.63 -25.42
C VAL A 251 -12.35 1.87 -23.91
N TYR A 252 -11.87 0.90 -23.14
CA TYR A 252 -11.72 1.04 -21.69
C TYR A 252 -10.76 2.19 -21.32
N LEU A 253 -9.59 2.25 -21.96
CA LEU A 253 -8.60 3.31 -21.73
C LEU A 253 -9.11 4.69 -22.13
N ALA A 254 -9.77 4.78 -23.28
CA ALA A 254 -10.27 6.03 -23.81
C ALA A 254 -11.41 6.59 -22.95
N TYR A 255 -12.30 5.73 -22.42
CA TYR A 255 -13.34 6.15 -21.48
C TYR A 255 -12.77 6.66 -20.14
N GLN A 256 -11.64 6.10 -19.66
CA GLN A 256 -10.97 6.60 -18.45
C GLN A 256 -10.29 7.95 -18.62
N GLN A 257 -9.97 8.34 -19.85
CA GLN A 257 -9.29 9.60 -20.18
C GLN A 257 -10.24 10.74 -20.57
N LYS A 258 -11.55 10.44 -20.64
CA LYS A 258 -12.61 11.44 -20.77
C LYS A 258 -12.70 12.32 -19.52
#